data_AF-A0A3B4V7P3-F1
#
_entry.id   AF-A0A3B4V7P3-F1
#
_cell.length_a   1.000
_cell.length_b   1.000
_cell.length_c   1.000
_cell.angle_alpha   90.00
_cell.angle_beta   90.00
_cell.angle_gamma   90.00
#
_symmetry.space_group_name_H-M   'P 1'
#
loop_
_entity.id
_entity.type
_entity.pdbx_description
1 polymer ?
#
loop_
_entity_poly.entity_id
_entity_poly.type
_entity_poly.pdbx_seq_one_letter_code
_entity_poly.pdbx_strand_id
1 'polypeptide(L)'
;MEFTTEKTSSQALLSCGNGAGLSETLLLKPRAGRPPQTERVPRSNVLERLQTFLPQMAEANEKLKQQLEVAPAGRFDIENVEEAQRVIEMDVALVELSGSDSASEHEEESLSSEEDSEFDDEQEITEQNLKLPGDKGKKRKANIQVLDQQGE
;
A
#
# COMPACT_ATOMS: atom_id res chain seq x y z
N MET A 1 -38.35 2.20 13.59
CA MET A 1 -37.87 3.57 13.32
C MET A 1 -37.60 3.62 11.82
N GLU A 2 -38.40 4.37 11.08
CA GLU A 2 -38.26 4.52 9.62
C GLU A 2 -37.18 5.57 9.34
N PHE A 3 -36.13 5.17 8.61
CA PHE A 3 -35.09 6.10 8.17
C PHE A 3 -35.49 6.67 6.80
N THR A 4 -36.06 7.86 6.77
CA THR A 4 -36.23 8.63 5.53
C THR A 4 -34.85 9.13 5.07
N THR A 5 -34.20 8.36 4.19
CA THR A 5 -32.98 8.81 3.53
C THR A 5 -33.35 9.84 2.47
N GLU A 6 -33.43 11.12 2.86
CA GLU A 6 -33.51 12.22 1.90
C GLU A 6 -32.21 12.24 1.10
N LYS A 7 -32.29 11.79 -0.16
CA LYS A 7 -31.16 11.82 -1.08
C LYS A 7 -30.94 13.27 -1.51
N THR A 8 -29.93 13.91 -0.94
CA THR A 8 -29.46 15.23 -1.39
C THR A 8 -28.70 15.09 -2.72
N SER A 9 -29.41 14.80 -3.81
CA SER A 9 -28.79 14.80 -5.14
C SER A 9 -28.64 16.24 -5.63
N SER A 10 -27.40 16.66 -5.90
CA SER A 10 -27.11 17.96 -6.48
C SER A 10 -27.67 18.05 -7.91
N GLN A 11 -28.76 18.80 -8.08
CA GLN A 11 -29.36 19.04 -9.41
C GLN A 11 -28.39 19.73 -10.38
N ALA A 12 -27.38 20.44 -9.85
CA ALA A 12 -26.30 21.05 -10.63
C ALA A 12 -25.42 20.02 -11.37
N LEU A 13 -25.28 18.79 -10.86
CA LEU A 13 -24.51 17.74 -11.54
C LEU A 13 -25.34 16.99 -12.59
N LEU A 14 -26.67 17.05 -12.48
CA LEU A 14 -27.61 16.49 -13.47
C LEU A 14 -27.75 17.36 -14.71
N SER A 15 -27.40 18.66 -14.63
CA SER A 15 -27.41 19.57 -15.79
C SER A 15 -26.13 19.51 -16.63
N CYS A 16 -25.09 18.81 -16.16
CA CYS A 16 -23.87 18.49 -16.90
C CYS A 16 -24.16 17.49 -18.03
N GLY A 17 -24.80 17.95 -19.11
CA GLY A 17 -25.16 17.10 -20.25
C GLY A 17 -26.06 17.78 -21.28
N ASN A 18 -26.73 18.87 -20.92
CA ASN A 18 -27.57 19.64 -21.84
C ASN A 18 -26.82 20.74 -22.63
N GLY A 19 -25.54 20.96 -22.33
CA GLY A 19 -24.66 21.87 -23.08
C GLY A 19 -23.70 21.10 -23.97
N ALA A 20 -23.48 21.58 -25.18
CA ALA A 20 -22.60 21.02 -26.22
C ALA A 20 -21.09 20.93 -25.84
N GLY A 21 -20.73 21.06 -24.57
CA GLY A 21 -19.35 21.25 -24.11
C GLY A 21 -18.58 19.98 -23.80
N LEU A 22 -19.23 18.88 -23.37
CA LEU A 22 -18.49 17.68 -22.95
C LEU A 22 -17.79 16.97 -24.12
N SER A 23 -18.39 16.99 -25.30
CA SER A 23 -17.79 16.44 -26.52
C SER A 23 -16.63 17.27 -27.04
N GLU A 24 -16.67 18.60 -26.83
CA GLU A 24 -15.67 19.55 -27.34
C GLU A 24 -14.43 19.59 -26.43
N THR A 25 -14.62 19.52 -25.11
CA THR A 25 -13.51 19.46 -24.14
C THR A 25 -12.80 18.11 -24.15
N LEU A 26 -13.53 17.02 -24.37
CA LEU A 26 -12.98 15.66 -24.40
C LEU A 26 -12.60 15.18 -25.82
N LEU A 27 -12.75 16.03 -26.85
CA LEU A 27 -12.54 15.71 -28.27
C LEU A 27 -13.25 14.41 -28.71
N LEU A 28 -14.40 14.12 -28.11
CA LEU A 28 -15.20 12.94 -28.40
C LEU A 28 -16.12 13.23 -29.57
N LYS A 29 -15.93 12.52 -30.69
CA LYS A 29 -16.88 12.56 -31.81
C LYS A 29 -18.23 11.97 -31.35
N PRO A 30 -19.35 12.70 -31.41
CA PRO A 30 -20.65 12.17 -31.02
C PRO A 30 -21.03 11.03 -31.98
N ARG A 31 -21.00 9.79 -31.50
CA ARG A 31 -21.55 8.63 -32.21
C ARG A 31 -23.07 8.65 -32.07
N ALA A 32 -23.76 9.20 -33.07
CA ALA A 32 -25.21 9.10 -33.17
C ALA A 32 -25.61 7.62 -33.35
N GLY A 33 -26.39 7.07 -32.41
CA GLY A 33 -27.15 5.83 -32.63
C GLY A 33 -27.07 4.74 -31.56
N ARG A 34 -26.20 4.86 -30.54
CA ARG A 34 -26.19 3.88 -29.43
C ARG A 34 -25.88 4.56 -28.10
N PRO A 35 -26.68 4.36 -27.03
CA PRO A 35 -26.31 4.83 -25.72
C PRO A 35 -24.97 4.20 -25.31
N PRO A 36 -24.11 4.91 -24.56
CA PRO A 36 -22.86 4.34 -24.06
C PRO A 36 -23.21 3.09 -23.25
N GLN A 37 -22.65 1.95 -23.64
CA GLN A 37 -22.79 0.71 -22.89
C GLN A 37 -21.87 0.83 -21.67
N THR A 38 -22.41 1.29 -20.55
CA THR A 38 -21.73 1.29 -19.27
C THR A 38 -21.94 -0.06 -18.60
N GLU A 39 -20.85 -0.75 -18.29
CA GLU A 39 -20.88 -1.95 -17.48
C GLU A 39 -20.36 -1.60 -16.09
N ARG A 40 -20.97 -2.21 -15.06
CA ARG A 40 -20.51 -2.03 -13.70
C ARG A 40 -19.22 -2.83 -13.53
N VAL A 41 -18.13 -2.15 -13.22
CA VAL A 41 -16.85 -2.82 -12.95
C VAL A 41 -17.05 -3.82 -11.79
N PRO A 42 -16.65 -5.09 -11.96
CA PRO A 42 -16.72 -6.08 -10.89
C PRO A 42 -15.87 -5.63 -9.70
N ARG A 43 -16.27 -6.02 -8.48
CA ARG A 43 -15.48 -5.72 -7.29
C ARG A 43 -14.14 -6.44 -7.39
N SER A 44 -13.07 -5.81 -6.92
CA SER A 44 -11.75 -6.45 -6.90
C SER A 44 -11.73 -7.57 -5.85
N ASN A 45 -11.04 -8.66 -6.18
CA ASN A 45 -10.87 -9.81 -5.29
C ASN A 45 -10.25 -9.41 -3.94
N VAL A 46 -9.37 -8.41 -3.93
CA VAL A 46 -8.76 -7.88 -2.70
C VAL A 46 -9.80 -7.20 -1.81
N LEU A 47 -10.69 -6.39 -2.38
CA LEU A 47 -11.74 -5.71 -1.61
C LEU A 47 -12.75 -6.70 -1.02
N GLU A 48 -13.02 -7.81 -1.71
CA GLU A 48 -13.86 -8.89 -1.20
C GLU A 48 -13.22 -9.59 0.01
N ARG A 49 -11.92 -9.91 -0.06
CA ARG A 49 -11.18 -10.51 1.07
C ARG A 49 -11.14 -9.58 2.29
N LEU A 50 -10.91 -8.28 2.08
CA LEU A 50 -10.93 -7.29 3.16
C LEU A 50 -12.31 -7.20 3.82
N GLN A 51 -13.39 -7.30 3.03
CA GLN A 51 -14.74 -7.29 3.55
C GLN A 51 -14.99 -8.45 4.52
N THR A 52 -14.40 -9.63 4.27
CA THR A 52 -14.53 -10.79 5.17
C THR A 52 -13.54 -10.77 6.34
N PHE A 53 -12.33 -10.22 6.15
CA PHE A 53 -11.26 -10.25 7.13
C PHE A 53 -11.46 -9.26 8.29
N LEU A 54 -11.88 -8.02 7.99
CA LEU A 54 -11.99 -6.97 9.01
C LEU A 54 -12.95 -7.34 10.17
N PRO A 55 -14.13 -7.95 9.92
CA PRO A 55 -14.99 -8.43 11.00
C PRO A 55 -14.32 -9.49 11.88
N GLN A 56 -13.61 -10.45 11.29
CA GLN A 56 -12.91 -11.51 12.02
C GLN A 56 -11.79 -10.96 12.89
N MET A 57 -11.03 -9.99 12.36
CA MET A 57 -9.99 -9.29 13.11
C MET A 57 -10.59 -8.49 14.28
N ALA A 58 -11.73 -7.83 14.06
CA ALA A 58 -12.41 -7.09 15.13
C ALA A 58 -12.85 -8.03 16.27
N GLU A 59 -13.47 -9.16 15.93
CA GLU A 59 -13.87 -10.18 16.91
C GLU A 59 -12.66 -10.74 17.68
N ALA A 60 -11.57 -11.05 16.97
CA ALA A 60 -10.33 -11.52 17.59
C ALA A 60 -9.75 -10.48 18.56
N ASN A 61 -9.78 -9.20 18.19
CA ASN A 61 -9.32 -8.11 19.05
C ASN A 61 -10.19 -7.94 20.30
N GLU A 62 -11.51 -8.07 20.19
CA GLU A 62 -12.40 -8.03 21.35
C GLU A 62 -12.15 -9.20 22.30
N LYS A 63 -11.99 -10.41 21.74
CA LYS A 63 -11.63 -11.60 22.52
C LYS A 63 -10.29 -11.43 23.23
N LEU A 64 -9.29 -10.87 22.56
CA LEU A 64 -7.98 -10.60 23.14
C LEU A 64 -8.08 -9.58 24.29
N LYS A 65 -8.88 -8.52 24.14
CA LYS A 65 -9.14 -7.55 25.22
C LYS A 65 -9.76 -8.21 26.45
N GLN A 66 -10.79 -9.03 26.25
CA GLN A 66 -11.43 -9.76 27.37
C GLN A 66 -10.45 -10.70 28.07
N GLN A 67 -9.59 -11.38 27.31
CA GLN A 67 -8.56 -12.25 27.88
C GLN A 67 -7.50 -11.46 28.65
N LEU A 68 -7.13 -10.28 28.17
CA LEU A 68 -6.14 -9.42 28.82
C LEU A 68 -6.64 -8.90 30.18
N GLU A 69 -7.94 -8.65 30.33
CA GLU A 69 -8.55 -8.25 31.60
C GLU A 69 -8.56 -9.37 32.65
N VAL A 70 -8.73 -10.63 32.21
CA VAL A 70 -8.83 -11.80 33.11
C VAL A 70 -7.46 -12.44 33.38
N ALA A 71 -6.53 -12.31 32.45
CA ALA A 71 -5.22 -12.95 32.53
C ALA A 71 -4.30 -12.27 33.57
N PRO A 72 -3.41 -13.04 34.20
CA PRO A 72 -2.36 -12.47 35.03
C PRO A 72 -1.40 -11.60 34.20
N ALA A 73 -0.84 -10.58 34.86
CA ALA A 73 0.19 -9.72 34.28
C ALA A 73 1.35 -10.57 33.75
N GLY A 74 1.82 -10.27 32.53
CA GLY A 74 2.92 -11.00 31.89
C GLY A 74 2.51 -12.17 30.99
N ARG A 75 1.25 -12.64 31.02
CA ARG A 75 0.80 -13.74 30.13
C ARG A 75 0.88 -13.38 28.64
N PHE A 76 0.64 -12.10 28.32
CA PHE A 76 0.69 -11.57 26.96
C PHE A 76 1.87 -10.61 26.77
N ASP A 77 2.94 -10.81 27.54
CA ASP A 77 4.18 -10.07 27.35
C ASP A 77 4.95 -10.68 26.18
N ILE A 78 5.05 -9.91 25.09
CA ILE A 78 5.74 -10.31 23.86
C ILE A 78 7.25 -10.04 23.90
N GLU A 79 7.74 -9.34 24.93
CA GLU A 79 9.16 -9.02 25.11
C GLU A 79 9.86 -10.02 26.03
N ASN A 80 9.10 -10.77 26.84
CA ASN A 80 9.67 -11.77 27.75
C ASN A 80 10.16 -13.02 27.00
N VAL A 81 11.45 -13.06 26.72
CA VAL A 81 12.14 -14.16 26.02
C VAL A 81 13.05 -14.99 26.93
N GLU A 82 13.02 -14.78 28.26
CA GLU A 82 13.98 -15.40 29.20
C GLU A 82 13.88 -16.94 29.24
N GLU A 83 12.67 -17.48 29.11
CA GLU A 83 12.39 -18.92 29.17
C GLU A 83 12.28 -19.57 27.78
N ALA A 84 12.38 -18.77 26.71
CA ALA A 84 12.20 -19.21 25.33
C ALA A 84 13.53 -19.50 24.61
N GLN A 85 13.46 -20.24 23.50
CA GLN A 85 14.61 -20.41 22.62
C GLN A 85 14.91 -19.09 21.90
N ARG A 86 16.20 -18.81 21.64
CA ARG A 86 16.64 -17.64 20.87
C ARG A 86 16.38 -17.86 19.37
N VAL A 87 15.12 -17.86 18.97
CA VAL A 87 14.67 -18.03 17.59
C VAL A 87 13.75 -16.86 17.25
N ILE A 88 13.97 -16.26 16.08
CA ILE A 88 13.08 -15.23 15.54
C ILE A 88 12.07 -15.95 14.63
N GLU A 89 10.86 -16.16 15.13
CA GLU A 89 9.75 -16.67 14.33
C GLU A 89 9.14 -15.52 13.51
N MET A 90 9.06 -15.68 12.20
CA MET A 90 8.51 -14.69 11.29
C MET A 90 7.36 -15.30 10.50
N ASP A 91 6.13 -14.93 10.84
CA ASP A 91 4.94 -15.29 10.07
C ASP A 91 4.86 -14.43 8.79
N VAL A 92 5.47 -14.92 7.71
CA VAL A 92 5.42 -14.26 6.39
C VAL A 92 4.15 -14.67 5.65
N ALA A 93 3.17 -13.77 5.57
CA ALA A 93 1.98 -13.98 4.76
C ALA A 93 2.26 -13.57 3.30
N LEU A 94 2.47 -14.57 2.43
CA LEU A 94 2.55 -14.35 0.97
C LEU A 94 1.13 -14.20 0.41
N VAL A 95 0.73 -12.96 0.09
CA VAL A 95 -0.53 -12.70 -0.61
C VAL A 95 -0.26 -12.71 -2.11
N GLU A 96 -0.64 -13.79 -2.77
CA GLU A 96 -0.64 -13.86 -4.23
C GLU A 96 -1.64 -12.83 -4.79
N LEU A 97 -1.11 -11.73 -5.33
CA LEU A 97 -1.85 -10.76 -6.12
C LEU A 97 -2.04 -11.31 -7.54
N SER A 98 -2.81 -12.39 -7.69
CA SER A 98 -3.16 -12.93 -9.01
C SER A 98 -4.01 -11.88 -9.75
N GLY A 99 -3.40 -11.20 -10.71
CA GLY A 99 -4.04 -10.13 -11.47
C GLY A 99 -3.09 -9.25 -12.30
N SER A 100 -1.78 -9.39 -12.14
CA SER A 100 -0.81 -8.74 -13.02
C SER A 100 -0.21 -9.74 -14.02
N ASP A 101 -1.04 -10.25 -14.93
CA ASP A 101 -0.55 -10.88 -16.17
C ASP A 101 -0.01 -9.78 -17.10
N SER A 102 1.10 -9.14 -16.68
CA SER A 102 1.99 -8.51 -17.65
C SER A 102 2.88 -9.64 -18.15
N ALA A 103 2.58 -10.14 -19.35
CA ALA A 103 3.44 -11.06 -20.08
C ALA A 103 4.79 -10.40 -20.35
N SER A 104 5.68 -10.38 -19.36
CA SER A 104 7.10 -10.16 -19.54
C SER A 104 7.79 -11.49 -19.29
N GLU A 105 8.33 -12.00 -20.37
CA GLU A 105 9.06 -13.26 -20.47
C GLU A 105 10.21 -13.30 -19.45
N HIS A 106 10.30 -14.42 -18.72
CA HIS A 106 11.50 -14.92 -18.05
C HIS A 106 12.50 -13.89 -17.47
N GLU A 107 12.29 -13.52 -16.22
CA GLU A 107 13.42 -13.32 -15.30
C GLU A 107 13.15 -14.19 -14.07
N GLU A 108 13.88 -15.30 -13.98
CA GLU A 108 14.06 -16.06 -12.76
C GLU A 108 14.68 -15.10 -11.74
N GLU A 109 13.85 -14.37 -11.01
CA GLU A 109 14.25 -13.61 -9.83
C GLU A 109 14.68 -14.63 -8.77
N SER A 110 15.92 -15.10 -8.90
CA SER A 110 16.63 -15.78 -7.85
C SER A 110 16.72 -14.80 -6.69
N LEU A 111 15.79 -14.93 -5.73
CA LEU A 111 15.91 -14.33 -4.41
C LEU A 111 17.08 -15.02 -3.69
N SER A 112 18.31 -14.71 -4.12
CA SER A 112 19.52 -14.94 -3.35
C SER A 112 19.46 -13.94 -2.21
N SER A 113 18.79 -14.34 -1.13
CA SER A 113 18.93 -13.68 0.15
C SER A 113 20.37 -13.94 0.59
N GLU A 114 21.27 -13.06 0.18
CA GLU A 114 22.64 -13.04 0.70
C GLU A 114 22.50 -12.83 2.21
N GLU A 115 22.74 -13.92 2.94
CA GLU A 115 22.86 -13.98 4.38
C GLU A 115 24.09 -13.14 4.77
N ASP A 116 23.93 -11.82 4.91
CA ASP A 116 24.98 -10.97 5.46
C ASP A 116 24.98 -11.14 6.99
N SER A 117 25.71 -12.16 7.38
CA SER A 117 26.06 -12.53 8.74
C SER A 117 26.56 -11.31 9.52
N GLU A 118 25.85 -11.00 10.60
CA GLU A 118 26.35 -10.46 11.88
C GLU A 118 27.56 -9.51 11.80
N PHE A 119 27.29 -8.20 11.85
CA PHE A 119 28.25 -7.25 12.38
C PHE A 119 27.59 -6.50 13.56
N ASP A 120 27.53 -7.22 14.68
CA ASP A 120 27.46 -6.62 16.02
C ASP A 120 28.80 -5.94 16.29
N ASP A 121 28.93 -4.72 15.78
CA ASP A 121 30.05 -3.86 16.11
C ASP A 121 29.46 -2.47 16.28
N GLU A 122 29.49 -1.99 17.53
CA GLU A 122 29.06 -0.68 18.01
C GLU A 122 29.89 0.48 17.41
N GLN A 123 30.21 0.40 16.12
CA GLN A 123 31.06 1.34 15.42
C GLN A 123 30.19 2.50 14.94
N GLU A 124 30.50 3.69 15.44
CA GLU A 124 29.88 4.94 15.02
C GLU A 124 30.01 5.11 13.50
N ILE A 125 28.88 5.21 12.81
CA ILE A 125 28.83 5.33 11.35
C ILE A 125 29.38 6.70 10.97
N THR A 126 30.63 6.71 10.51
CA THR A 126 31.32 7.90 9.97
C THR A 126 31.19 7.97 8.45
N GLU A 127 31.40 9.15 7.86
CA GLU A 127 31.35 9.37 6.40
C GLU A 127 32.28 8.44 5.59
N GLN A 128 33.29 7.85 6.24
CA GLN A 128 34.27 6.95 5.64
C GLN A 128 33.78 5.49 5.56
N ASN A 129 32.77 5.10 6.34
CA ASN A 129 32.28 3.71 6.46
C ASN A 129 30.87 3.52 5.89
N LEU A 130 30.18 4.61 5.52
CA LEU A 130 28.85 4.55 4.92
C LEU A 130 28.93 4.05 3.46
N LYS A 131 28.68 2.75 3.25
CA LYS A 131 28.61 2.14 1.92
C LYS A 131 27.27 2.45 1.26
N LEU A 132 27.25 3.46 0.39
CA LEU A 132 26.07 3.74 -0.44
C LEU A 132 26.05 2.82 -1.68
N PRO A 133 24.86 2.36 -2.11
CA PRO A 133 24.71 1.64 -3.38
C PRO A 133 25.27 2.48 -4.54
N GLY A 134 26.35 2.01 -5.18
CA GLY A 134 27.02 2.70 -6.28
C GLY A 134 28.42 3.26 -5.98
N ASP A 135 28.94 3.13 -4.76
CA ASP A 135 30.26 3.63 -4.35
C ASP A 135 31.47 2.78 -4.84
N LYS A 136 31.34 2.12 -6.00
CA LYS A 136 32.46 1.43 -6.66
C LYS A 136 33.30 2.44 -7.44
N GLY A 137 34.05 3.28 -6.70
CA GLY A 137 35.25 3.99 -7.19
C GLY A 137 35.05 5.12 -8.20
N LYS A 138 33.82 5.51 -8.54
CA LYS A 138 33.55 6.66 -9.42
C LYS A 138 32.71 7.69 -8.69
N LYS A 139 33.37 8.64 -8.01
CA LYS A 139 32.71 9.83 -7.47
C LYS A 139 32.13 10.65 -8.62
N ARG A 140 30.87 10.42 -8.99
CA ARG A 140 30.12 11.36 -9.82
C ARG A 140 29.88 12.59 -8.95
N LYS A 141 30.56 13.69 -9.26
CA LYS A 141 30.26 14.98 -8.62
C LYS A 141 28.82 15.35 -8.96
N ALA A 142 27.94 15.39 -7.98
CA ALA A 142 26.59 15.90 -8.16
C ALA A 142 26.68 17.41 -8.40
N ASN A 143 26.23 17.89 -9.57
CA ASN A 143 26.19 19.31 -9.91
C ASN A 143 24.90 19.94 -9.39
N ILE A 144 24.78 20.03 -8.07
CA ILE A 144 23.66 20.73 -7.43
C ILE A 144 24.04 22.21 -7.33
N GLN A 145 23.27 23.08 -8.00
CA GLN A 145 23.46 24.53 -7.96
C GLN A 145 22.18 25.20 -7.45
N VAL A 146 22.33 26.12 -6.50
CA VAL A 146 21.25 27.01 -6.07
C VAL A 146 21.16 28.14 -7.08
N LEU A 147 20.02 28.26 -7.75
CA LEU A 147 19.73 29.40 -8.62
C LEU A 147 19.07 30.48 -7.77
N ASP A 148 19.78 31.57 -7.54
CA ASP A 148 19.18 32.78 -6.99
C ASP A 148 18.15 33.30 -7.99
N GLN A 149 16.88 33.30 -7.61
CA GLN A 149 15.84 33.97 -8.38
C GLN A 149 16.12 35.46 -8.31
N GLN A 150 16.61 36.03 -9.42
CA GLN A 150 16.65 37.47 -9.59
C GLN A 150 15.20 37.97 -9.54
N GLY A 151 14.88 38.70 -8.47
CA GLY A 151 13.58 39.32 -8.28
C GLY A 151 13.27 40.31 -9.40
N GLU A 152 12.00 40.31 -9.82
CA GLU A 152 11.35 41.42 -10.53
C GLU A 152 11.30 42.70 -9.67
#